data_AF-A0A7W0VGD6-F1
#
_entry.id   AF-A0A7W0VGD6-F1
#
_cell.length_a   1.000
_cell.length_b   1.000
_cell.length_c   1.000
_cell.angle_alpha   90.00
_cell.angle_beta   90.00
_cell.angle_gamma   90.00
#
_symmetry.space_group_name_H-M   'P 1'
#
loop_
_entity.id
_entity.type
_entity.pdbx_description
1 polymer ?
#
loop_
_entity_poly.entity_id
_entity_poly.type
_entity_poly.pdbx_seq_one_letter_code
_entity_poly.pdbx_strand_id
1 'polypeptide(L)'
;MRPLYDLSSVFAAQIRTAESESGRVYEPMIGLVTDNKDPKKLGRVKVKIPVLHADQTTFWCPIIMLGAGKNRGWFFIPEINDEVLLLFEHGDMDRPLVVGALWNGKDKPPDSNPGGNPRRVIKSRQGSKIIFDDEKNQLIIEDGTGCGRITFEADSNKITIEALKGDVCFQSPTGDMQIVAKDAELTASGKLEIHSGAAMAWGTDAGATVNGGSSTTLSGSQNNMNCGNSAMPAAPAPEPKDVEDPYGS
;
A
#
# COMPACT_ATOMS: atom_id res chain seq x y z
N MET A 1 -22.18 -69.60 -32.63
CA MET A 1 -20.98 -68.75 -32.48
C MET A 1 -21.46 -67.31 -32.52
N ARG A 2 -21.62 -66.64 -31.35
CA ARG A 2 -21.99 -65.22 -31.34
C ARG A 2 -20.77 -64.41 -31.82
N PRO A 3 -20.92 -63.40 -32.69
CA PRO A 3 -19.77 -62.60 -33.12
C PRO A 3 -19.15 -61.95 -31.88
N LEU A 4 -17.83 -62.03 -31.74
CA LEU A 4 -17.13 -61.52 -30.56
C LEU A 4 -17.20 -59.99 -30.42
N TYR A 5 -17.62 -59.25 -31.45
CA TYR A 5 -17.83 -57.80 -31.40
C TYR A 5 -19.00 -57.39 -32.32
N ASP A 6 -19.97 -56.64 -31.78
CA ASP A 6 -20.99 -55.96 -32.59
C ASP A 6 -20.38 -54.70 -33.21
N LEU A 7 -19.94 -54.82 -34.46
CA LEU A 7 -19.31 -53.72 -35.19
C LEU A 7 -20.19 -52.46 -35.25
N SER A 8 -21.52 -52.60 -35.27
CA SER A 8 -22.43 -51.46 -35.30
C SER A 8 -22.35 -50.63 -34.02
N SER A 9 -22.19 -51.28 -32.86
CA SER A 9 -22.00 -50.61 -31.57
C SER A 9 -20.67 -49.86 -31.48
N VAL A 10 -19.60 -50.42 -32.08
CA VAL A 10 -18.27 -49.80 -32.13
C VAL A 10 -18.29 -48.56 -33.02
N PHE A 11 -18.88 -48.65 -34.21
CA PHE A 11 -19.02 -47.50 -35.11
C PHE A 11 -19.93 -46.41 -34.52
N ALA A 12 -21.05 -46.79 -33.88
CA ALA A 12 -21.91 -45.82 -33.19
C ALA A 12 -21.20 -45.13 -32.01
N ALA A 13 -20.32 -45.85 -31.29
CA ALA A 13 -19.49 -45.24 -30.25
C ALA A 13 -18.45 -44.28 -30.85
N GLN A 14 -17.78 -44.66 -31.94
CA GLN A 14 -16.81 -43.79 -32.63
C GLN A 14 -17.46 -42.52 -33.18
N ILE A 15 -18.65 -42.62 -33.80
CA ILE A 15 -19.39 -41.48 -34.31
C ILE A 15 -19.80 -40.54 -33.17
N ARG A 16 -20.36 -41.07 -32.07
CA ARG A 16 -20.71 -40.24 -30.90
C ARG A 16 -19.50 -39.53 -30.29
N THR A 17 -18.35 -40.21 -30.21
CA THR A 17 -17.11 -39.58 -29.76
C THR A 17 -16.67 -38.48 -30.72
N ALA A 18 -16.69 -38.73 -32.03
CA ALA A 18 -16.33 -37.74 -33.04
C ALA A 18 -17.28 -36.52 -33.03
N GLU A 19 -18.59 -36.73 -32.86
CA GLU A 19 -19.58 -35.66 -32.71
C GLU A 19 -19.35 -34.85 -31.44
N SER A 20 -19.04 -35.51 -30.31
CA SER A 20 -18.69 -34.83 -29.06
C SER A 20 -17.38 -34.05 -29.15
N GLU A 21 -16.41 -34.54 -29.90
CA GLU A 21 -15.11 -33.88 -30.10
C GLU A 21 -15.21 -32.73 -31.10
N SER A 22 -16.07 -32.85 -32.12
CA SER A 22 -16.23 -31.84 -33.19
C SER A 22 -16.70 -30.48 -32.68
N GLY A 23 -17.35 -30.40 -31.51
CA GLY A 23 -17.81 -29.16 -30.91
C GLY A 23 -16.85 -28.56 -29.88
N ARG A 24 -15.70 -29.19 -29.63
CA ARG A 24 -14.77 -28.75 -28.58
C ARG A 24 -13.80 -27.70 -29.11
N VAL A 25 -13.53 -26.72 -28.26
CA VAL A 25 -12.58 -25.64 -28.50
C VAL A 25 -11.48 -25.74 -27.46
N TYR A 26 -10.33 -26.28 -27.86
CA TYR A 26 -9.17 -26.41 -26.97
C TYR A 26 -8.22 -25.22 -27.07
N GLU A 27 -8.39 -24.40 -28.10
CA GLU A 27 -7.61 -23.19 -28.32
C GLU A 27 -7.97 -22.11 -27.30
N PRO A 28 -6.98 -21.46 -26.67
CA PRO A 28 -7.22 -20.26 -25.89
C PRO A 28 -7.83 -19.16 -26.76
N MET A 29 -8.81 -18.44 -26.21
CA MET A 29 -9.46 -17.33 -26.90
C MET A 29 -9.26 -16.03 -26.16
N ILE A 30 -9.23 -14.91 -26.89
CA ILE A 30 -9.23 -13.58 -26.31
C ILE A 30 -10.68 -13.06 -26.30
N GLY A 31 -11.07 -12.42 -25.20
CA GLY A 31 -12.38 -11.81 -25.04
C GLY A 31 -12.33 -10.50 -24.26
N LEU A 32 -13.43 -9.75 -24.31
CA LEU A 32 -13.60 -8.49 -23.61
C LEU A 32 -14.60 -8.64 -22.48
N VAL A 33 -14.25 -8.19 -21.28
CA VAL A 33 -15.15 -8.22 -20.13
C VAL A 33 -16.34 -7.31 -20.37
N THR A 34 -17.55 -7.84 -20.22
CA THR A 34 -18.81 -7.09 -20.41
C THR A 34 -19.52 -6.78 -19.11
N ASP A 35 -19.34 -7.62 -18.09
CA ASP A 35 -19.92 -7.43 -16.76
C ASP A 35 -19.03 -8.09 -15.70
N ASN A 36 -18.82 -7.42 -14.59
CA ASN A 36 -18.06 -7.93 -13.44
C ASN A 36 -18.88 -7.91 -12.13
N LYS A 37 -20.17 -7.59 -12.21
CA LYS A 37 -21.08 -7.55 -11.06
C LYS A 37 -21.76 -8.91 -10.84
N ASP A 38 -20.99 -9.91 -10.41
CA ASP A 38 -21.50 -11.26 -10.19
C ASP A 38 -22.65 -11.29 -9.16
N PRO A 39 -23.88 -11.71 -9.54
CA PRO A 39 -25.02 -11.75 -8.63
C PRO A 39 -24.82 -12.73 -7.46
N LYS A 40 -23.96 -13.74 -7.61
CA LYS A 40 -23.62 -14.70 -6.55
C LYS A 40 -22.40 -14.27 -5.73
N LYS A 41 -21.77 -13.13 -6.05
CA LYS A 41 -20.59 -12.59 -5.36
C LYS A 41 -19.41 -13.56 -5.29
N LEU A 42 -19.19 -14.35 -6.36
CA LEU A 42 -18.09 -15.31 -6.43
C LEU A 42 -16.84 -14.75 -7.14
N GLY A 43 -16.85 -13.47 -7.53
CA GLY A 43 -15.73 -12.85 -8.23
C GLY A 43 -15.57 -13.33 -9.67
N ARG A 44 -16.69 -13.64 -10.35
CA ARG A 44 -16.72 -14.06 -11.76
C ARG A 44 -16.98 -12.88 -12.68
N VAL A 45 -16.66 -13.03 -13.96
CA VAL A 45 -16.93 -12.04 -15.01
C VAL A 45 -17.71 -12.64 -16.17
N LYS A 46 -18.49 -11.82 -16.88
CA LYS A 46 -18.97 -12.15 -18.22
C LYS A 46 -18.05 -11.58 -19.25
N VAL A 47 -17.88 -12.32 -20.34
CA VAL A 47 -16.95 -12.00 -21.40
C VAL A 47 -17.67 -12.09 -22.74
N LYS A 48 -17.31 -11.20 -23.67
CA LYS A 48 -17.69 -11.29 -25.07
C LYS A 48 -16.50 -11.78 -25.87
N ILE A 49 -16.70 -12.85 -26.63
CA ILE A 49 -15.69 -13.43 -27.51
C ILE A 49 -15.93 -12.86 -28.92
N PRO A 50 -14.96 -12.19 -29.57
CA PRO A 50 -15.17 -11.48 -30.84
C PRO A 50 -15.69 -12.35 -32.00
N VAL A 51 -15.36 -13.64 -32.02
CA VAL A 51 -15.81 -14.57 -33.08
C VAL A 51 -17.28 -14.99 -32.93
N LEU A 52 -17.88 -14.78 -31.76
CA LEU A 52 -19.30 -15.05 -31.52
C LEU A 52 -20.17 -13.87 -31.98
N HIS A 53 -21.47 -14.13 -32.17
CA HIS A 53 -22.42 -13.07 -32.52
C HIS A 53 -22.43 -11.94 -31.47
N ALA A 54 -22.69 -10.72 -31.93
CA ALA A 54 -22.46 -9.52 -31.13
C ALA A 54 -23.31 -9.41 -29.85
N ASP A 55 -24.44 -10.11 -29.82
CA ASP A 55 -25.40 -10.23 -28.72
C ASP A 55 -25.07 -11.38 -27.75
N GLN A 56 -24.13 -12.25 -28.10
CA GLN A 56 -23.74 -13.38 -27.27
C GLN A 56 -22.63 -12.98 -26.29
N THR A 57 -22.86 -13.34 -25.03
CA THR A 57 -21.88 -13.25 -23.96
C THR A 57 -21.77 -14.60 -23.29
N THR A 58 -20.62 -14.89 -22.71
CA THR A 58 -20.41 -16.11 -21.94
C THR A 58 -21.33 -16.17 -20.72
N PHE A 59 -21.45 -17.37 -20.15
CA PHE A 59 -21.84 -17.50 -18.75
C PHE A 59 -20.81 -16.81 -17.83
N TRP A 60 -21.15 -16.70 -16.54
CA TRP A 60 -20.23 -16.17 -15.53
C TRP A 60 -18.97 -17.03 -15.41
N CYS A 61 -17.85 -16.52 -15.90
CA CYS A 61 -16.55 -17.17 -15.95
C CYS A 61 -15.81 -17.03 -14.60
N PRO A 62 -15.41 -18.12 -13.93
CA PRO A 62 -14.38 -18.06 -12.90
C PRO A 62 -13.05 -17.55 -13.45
N ILE A 63 -12.26 -16.92 -12.58
CA ILE A 63 -10.93 -16.37 -12.88
C ILE A 63 -9.88 -17.16 -12.10
N ILE A 64 -8.78 -17.52 -12.75
CA ILE A 64 -7.61 -18.08 -12.09
C ILE A 64 -6.96 -16.98 -11.24
N MET A 65 -7.01 -17.14 -9.92
CA MET A 65 -6.45 -16.19 -8.95
C MET A 65 -5.28 -16.80 -8.19
N LEU A 66 -4.24 -15.98 -7.97
CA LEU A 66 -3.08 -16.39 -7.19
C LEU A 66 -3.48 -16.69 -5.73
N GLY A 67 -3.21 -17.90 -5.28
CA GLY A 67 -3.47 -18.32 -3.89
C GLY A 67 -4.94 -18.39 -3.50
N ALA A 68 -5.86 -18.56 -4.47
CA ALA A 68 -7.30 -18.67 -4.22
C ALA A 68 -7.62 -19.79 -3.21
N GLY A 69 -8.34 -19.46 -2.14
CA GLY A 69 -8.76 -20.41 -1.12
C GLY A 69 -9.85 -19.82 -0.21
N LYS A 70 -10.29 -20.60 0.79
CA LYS A 70 -11.33 -20.16 1.74
C LYS A 70 -10.90 -18.86 2.44
N ASN A 71 -11.57 -17.75 2.13
CA ASN A 71 -11.32 -16.40 2.67
C ASN A 71 -9.87 -15.90 2.54
N ARG A 72 -9.15 -16.29 1.48
CA ARG A 72 -7.77 -15.83 1.22
C ARG A 72 -7.44 -15.85 -0.28
N GLY A 73 -6.42 -15.08 -0.66
CA GLY A 73 -5.88 -15.03 -2.02
C GLY A 73 -5.86 -13.62 -2.59
N TRP A 74 -5.45 -13.52 -3.85
CA TRP A 74 -5.45 -12.27 -4.60
C TRP A 74 -6.86 -12.00 -5.13
N PHE A 75 -7.36 -10.78 -4.93
CA PHE A 75 -8.70 -10.36 -5.36
C PHE A 75 -8.59 -9.18 -6.32
N PHE A 76 -8.19 -9.47 -7.56
CA PHE A 76 -8.07 -8.49 -8.64
C PHE A 76 -8.97 -8.90 -9.79
N ILE A 77 -10.19 -8.39 -9.79
CA ILE A 77 -11.19 -8.68 -10.82
C ILE A 77 -10.97 -7.72 -12.00
N PRO A 78 -10.85 -8.22 -13.24
CA PRO A 78 -10.81 -7.37 -14.43
C PRO A 78 -11.99 -6.40 -14.51
N GLU A 79 -11.74 -5.22 -15.07
CA GLU A 79 -12.75 -4.19 -15.30
C GLU A 79 -13.53 -4.42 -16.58
N ILE A 80 -14.68 -3.73 -16.72
CA ILE A 80 -15.47 -3.78 -17.95
C ILE A 80 -14.63 -3.17 -19.08
N ASN A 81 -14.60 -3.88 -20.22
CA ASN A 81 -13.78 -3.64 -21.40
C ASN A 81 -12.32 -4.08 -21.30
N ASP A 82 -11.87 -4.65 -20.17
CA ASP A 82 -10.54 -5.27 -20.13
C ASP A 82 -10.49 -6.50 -21.04
N GLU A 83 -9.35 -6.67 -21.69
CA GLU A 83 -9.05 -7.84 -22.51
C GLU A 83 -8.56 -8.99 -21.64
N VAL A 84 -9.16 -10.17 -21.81
CA VAL A 84 -8.86 -11.36 -21.01
C VAL A 84 -8.63 -12.58 -21.90
N LEU A 85 -7.73 -13.46 -21.45
CA LEU A 85 -7.50 -14.77 -22.05
C LEU A 85 -8.43 -15.80 -21.41
N LEU A 86 -9.16 -16.55 -22.24
CA LEU A 86 -10.07 -17.62 -21.84
C LEU A 86 -9.53 -18.99 -22.24
N LEU A 87 -9.84 -19.97 -21.40
CA LEU A 87 -9.78 -21.40 -21.67
C LEU A 87 -11.15 -22.01 -21.44
N PHE A 88 -11.37 -23.20 -21.97
CA PHE A 88 -12.63 -23.93 -21.85
C PHE A 88 -12.38 -25.28 -21.17
N GLU A 89 -13.10 -25.56 -20.08
CA GLU A 89 -12.94 -26.82 -19.35
C GLU A 89 -13.26 -28.00 -20.29
N HIS A 90 -12.30 -28.90 -20.50
CA HIS A 90 -12.42 -30.01 -21.47
C HIS A 90 -12.79 -29.59 -22.91
N GLY A 91 -12.55 -28.33 -23.27
CA GLY A 91 -12.92 -27.75 -24.55
C GLY A 91 -14.41 -27.39 -24.68
N ASP A 92 -15.18 -27.41 -23.58
CA ASP A 92 -16.60 -27.05 -23.57
C ASP A 92 -16.78 -25.52 -23.49
N MET A 93 -17.32 -24.92 -24.56
CA MET A 93 -17.55 -23.47 -24.65
C MET A 93 -18.51 -22.94 -23.57
N ASP A 94 -19.38 -23.78 -23.02
CA ASP A 94 -20.29 -23.42 -21.92
C ASP A 94 -19.58 -23.37 -20.56
N ARG A 95 -18.31 -23.80 -20.49
CA ARG A 95 -17.48 -23.82 -19.28
C ARG A 95 -16.21 -22.98 -19.40
N PRO A 96 -16.35 -21.66 -19.63
CA PRO A 96 -15.21 -20.77 -19.77
C PRO A 96 -14.52 -20.51 -18.43
N LEU A 97 -13.20 -20.38 -18.48
CA LEU A 97 -12.29 -20.04 -17.39
C LEU A 97 -11.41 -18.87 -17.86
N VAL A 98 -11.36 -17.79 -17.10
CA VAL A 98 -10.45 -16.67 -17.37
C VAL A 98 -9.09 -16.98 -16.74
N VAL A 99 -8.03 -16.96 -17.55
CA VAL A 99 -6.65 -17.17 -17.09
C VAL A 99 -6.07 -15.90 -16.48
N GLY A 100 -6.34 -14.76 -17.10
CA GLY A 100 -5.84 -13.46 -16.68
C GLY A 100 -6.20 -12.36 -17.68
N ALA A 101 -5.85 -11.12 -17.33
CA ALA A 101 -6.02 -9.96 -18.19
C ALA A 101 -4.76 -9.67 -19.01
N LEU A 102 -4.93 -9.04 -20.16
CA LEU A 102 -3.89 -8.70 -21.12
C LEU A 102 -3.85 -7.17 -21.29
N TRP A 103 -2.63 -6.62 -21.33
CA TRP A 103 -2.43 -5.28 -21.87
C TRP A 103 -2.46 -5.32 -23.40
N ASN A 104 -2.93 -4.25 -24.02
CA ASN A 104 -3.05 -4.12 -25.48
C ASN A 104 -2.64 -2.71 -25.94
N GLY A 105 -2.90 -2.39 -27.22
CA GLY A 105 -2.52 -1.09 -27.79
C GLY A 105 -3.23 0.12 -27.16
N LYS A 106 -4.38 -0.10 -26.52
CA LYS A 106 -5.17 0.92 -25.84
C LYS A 106 -4.85 0.92 -24.33
N ASP A 107 -4.97 -0.24 -23.70
CA ASP A 107 -4.75 -0.44 -22.26
C ASP A 107 -3.30 -0.84 -22.02
N LYS A 108 -2.46 0.16 -21.80
CA LYS A 108 -1.00 -0.01 -21.67
C LYS A 108 -0.60 -0.50 -20.27
N PRO A 109 0.56 -1.17 -20.15
CA PRO A 109 1.14 -1.49 -18.86
C PRO A 109 1.32 -0.25 -17.96
N PRO A 110 1.28 -0.41 -16.62
CA PRO A 110 1.33 0.72 -15.68
C PRO A 110 2.68 1.43 -15.63
N ASP A 111 3.73 0.82 -16.16
CA ASP A 111 5.09 1.34 -16.21
C ASP A 111 5.77 0.90 -17.52
N SER A 112 6.82 1.61 -17.93
CA SER A 112 7.64 1.24 -19.09
C SER A 112 8.83 0.37 -18.67
N ASN A 113 9.15 -0.66 -19.46
CA ASN A 113 10.35 -1.46 -19.25
C ASN A 113 11.45 -1.04 -20.24
N PRO A 114 12.54 -0.37 -19.80
CA PRO A 114 13.65 -0.02 -20.67
C PRO A 114 14.51 -1.21 -21.10
N GLY A 115 14.25 -2.41 -20.57
CA GLY A 115 15.07 -3.61 -20.71
C GLY A 115 15.63 -4.03 -19.36
N GLY A 116 15.81 -5.33 -19.13
CA GLY A 116 16.28 -5.87 -17.84
C GLY A 116 15.23 -5.94 -16.72
N ASN A 117 14.05 -5.32 -16.91
CA ASN A 117 12.96 -5.28 -15.94
C ASN A 117 13.38 -4.74 -14.55
N PRO A 118 14.03 -3.56 -14.49
CA PRO A 118 14.55 -2.98 -13.25
C PRO A 118 13.44 -2.57 -12.28
N ARG A 119 12.21 -2.40 -12.78
CA ARG A 119 11.08 -1.95 -11.99
C ARG A 119 9.90 -2.90 -12.12
N ARG A 120 9.39 -3.36 -10.99
CA ARG A 120 8.15 -4.16 -10.91
C ARG A 120 7.10 -3.36 -10.16
N VAL A 121 5.94 -3.19 -10.77
CA VAL A 121 4.89 -2.30 -10.26
C VAL A 121 3.56 -3.02 -10.15
N ILE A 122 2.93 -2.91 -8.98
CA ILE A 122 1.51 -3.19 -8.77
C ILE A 122 0.82 -1.84 -8.69
N LYS A 123 -0.11 -1.54 -9.60
CA LYS A 123 -0.81 -0.25 -9.65
C LYS A 123 -2.33 -0.47 -9.69
N SER A 124 -3.04 0.24 -8.83
CA SER A 124 -4.51 0.29 -8.85
C SER A 124 -5.03 1.32 -9.85
N ARG A 125 -6.31 1.24 -10.22
CA ARG A 125 -6.95 2.19 -11.15
C ARG A 125 -6.81 3.65 -10.73
N GLN A 126 -6.93 3.93 -9.43
CA GLN A 126 -6.84 5.31 -8.90
C GLN A 126 -5.38 5.79 -8.72
N GLY A 127 -4.41 4.97 -9.11
CA GLY A 127 -3.02 5.39 -9.18
C GLY A 127 -2.14 4.90 -8.03
N SER A 128 -2.69 4.38 -6.93
CA SER A 128 -1.88 3.87 -5.81
C SER A 128 -0.99 2.72 -6.27
N LYS A 129 0.26 2.71 -5.83
CA LYS A 129 1.31 1.81 -6.32
C LYS A 129 2.09 1.12 -5.21
N ILE A 130 2.55 -0.08 -5.51
CA ILE A 130 3.68 -0.74 -4.84
C ILE A 130 4.75 -0.94 -5.92
N ILE A 131 5.94 -0.39 -5.70
CA ILE A 131 7.04 -0.37 -6.68
C ILE A 131 8.26 -1.04 -6.05
N PHE A 132 8.78 -2.06 -6.71
CA PHE A 132 10.10 -2.62 -6.47
C PHE A 132 11.05 -2.03 -7.52
N ASP A 133 11.98 -1.19 -7.08
CA ASP A 133 12.95 -0.49 -7.92
C ASP A 133 14.35 -1.08 -7.66
N ASP A 134 14.78 -2.00 -8.52
CA ASP A 134 16.08 -2.67 -8.43
C ASP A 134 17.23 -1.77 -8.92
N GLU A 135 16.94 -0.70 -9.68
CA GLU A 135 17.94 0.28 -10.13
C GLU A 135 18.45 1.12 -8.97
N LYS A 136 17.54 1.53 -8.08
CA LYS A 136 17.86 2.31 -6.87
C LYS A 136 17.91 1.47 -5.60
N ASN A 137 17.62 0.18 -5.71
CA ASN A 137 17.51 -0.76 -4.59
C ASN A 137 16.51 -0.26 -3.51
N GLN A 138 15.27 0.03 -3.94
CA GLN A 138 14.22 0.59 -3.09
C GLN A 138 12.87 -0.14 -3.23
N LEU A 139 12.11 -0.18 -2.15
CA LEU A 139 10.68 -0.53 -2.13
C LEU A 139 9.86 0.71 -1.80
N ILE A 140 8.86 1.00 -2.63
CA ILE A 140 8.03 2.20 -2.50
C ILE A 140 6.55 1.81 -2.43
N ILE A 141 5.84 2.35 -1.45
CA ILE A 141 4.38 2.33 -1.38
C ILE A 141 3.91 3.77 -1.52
N GLU A 142 3.14 4.06 -2.57
CA GLU A 142 2.73 5.40 -2.94
C GLU A 142 1.21 5.47 -3.14
N ASP A 143 0.60 6.55 -2.68
CA ASP A 143 -0.81 6.82 -2.92
C ASP A 143 -1.07 7.26 -4.39
N GLY A 144 -2.34 7.31 -4.78
CA GLY A 144 -2.71 7.69 -6.14
C GLY A 144 -2.45 9.15 -6.49
N THR A 145 -2.37 10.03 -5.48
CA THR A 145 -2.12 11.47 -5.69
C THR A 145 -0.62 11.81 -5.76
N GLY A 146 0.25 10.87 -5.41
CA GLY A 146 1.71 11.08 -5.30
C GLY A 146 2.10 12.00 -4.15
N CYS A 147 1.20 12.20 -3.18
CA CYS A 147 1.43 13.07 -2.03
C CYS A 147 1.72 12.27 -0.76
N GLY A 148 1.36 11.00 -0.68
CA GLY A 148 1.66 10.12 0.45
C GLY A 148 2.56 8.98 0.01
N ARG A 149 3.71 8.80 0.68
CA ARG A 149 4.69 7.79 0.30
C ARG A 149 5.42 7.19 1.50
N ILE A 150 5.68 5.88 1.42
CA ILE A 150 6.61 5.16 2.29
C ILE A 150 7.70 4.59 1.39
N THR A 151 8.97 4.84 1.74
CA THR A 151 10.13 4.34 1.00
C THR A 151 11.05 3.58 1.92
N PHE A 152 11.45 2.38 1.49
CA PHE A 152 12.51 1.58 2.09
C PHE A 152 13.69 1.61 1.13
N GLU A 153 14.83 2.13 1.57
CA GLU A 153 16.06 2.25 0.79
C GLU A 153 17.09 1.27 1.35
N ALA A 154 17.48 0.26 0.57
CA ALA A 154 18.37 -0.78 1.06
C ALA A 154 19.83 -0.31 1.14
N ASP A 155 20.29 0.51 0.19
CA ASP A 155 21.69 0.97 0.16
C ASP A 155 22.06 1.81 1.38
N SER A 156 21.13 2.63 1.87
CA SER A 156 21.31 3.48 3.05
C SER A 156 20.65 2.90 4.32
N ASN A 157 19.96 1.77 4.22
CA ASN A 157 19.10 1.19 5.26
C ASN A 157 18.11 2.20 5.86
N LYS A 158 17.58 3.11 5.03
CA LYS A 158 16.72 4.21 5.44
C LYS A 158 15.26 3.90 5.16
N ILE A 159 14.39 4.25 6.11
CA ILE A 159 12.93 4.22 5.94
C ILE A 159 12.42 5.66 6.05
N THR A 160 11.67 6.11 5.04
CA THR A 160 11.07 7.44 4.99
C THR A 160 9.56 7.32 4.87
N ILE A 161 8.82 8.04 5.72
CA ILE A 161 7.37 8.18 5.65
C ILE A 161 7.09 9.67 5.43
N GLU A 162 6.44 10.01 4.32
CA GLU A 162 6.19 11.38 3.92
C GLU A 162 4.75 11.61 3.47
N ALA A 163 4.21 12.76 3.85
CA ALA A 163 2.97 13.31 3.32
C ALA A 163 3.25 14.75 2.86
N LEU A 164 3.33 14.97 1.55
CA LEU A 164 3.52 16.29 0.93
C LEU A 164 2.28 17.17 1.06
N LYS A 165 1.11 16.55 1.23
CA LYS A 165 -0.18 17.20 1.51
C LYS A 165 -0.95 16.37 2.52
N GLY A 166 -1.50 17.03 3.53
CA GLY A 166 -2.24 16.38 4.61
C GLY A 166 -1.34 15.98 5.79
N ASP A 167 -1.83 15.03 6.58
CA ASP A 167 -1.27 14.72 7.89
C ASP A 167 -0.65 13.32 7.93
N VAL A 168 0.39 13.14 8.75
CA VAL A 168 0.88 11.83 9.17
C VAL A 168 0.44 11.59 10.62
N CYS A 169 -0.26 10.49 10.88
CA CYS A 169 -0.79 10.17 12.20
C CYS A 169 -0.32 8.79 12.66
N PHE A 170 0.17 8.71 13.91
CA PHE A 170 0.55 7.47 14.58
C PHE A 170 -0.37 7.29 15.79
N GLN A 171 -1.09 6.17 15.88
CA GLN A 171 -2.08 5.92 16.94
C GLN A 171 -1.97 4.50 17.48
N SER A 172 -1.99 4.36 18.80
CA SER A 172 -2.12 3.09 19.52
C SER A 172 -3.16 3.27 20.65
N PRO A 173 -4.47 3.25 20.35
CA PRO A 173 -5.50 3.68 21.30
C PRO A 173 -5.66 2.75 22.52
N THR A 174 -5.18 1.51 22.43
CA THR A 174 -5.36 0.49 23.46
C THR A 174 -4.06 -0.03 24.04
N GLY A 175 -2.91 0.33 23.46
CA GLY A 175 -1.62 -0.23 23.83
C GLY A 175 -0.53 0.83 23.83
N ASP A 176 0.69 0.40 24.11
CA ASP A 176 1.83 1.31 24.24
C ASP A 176 2.39 1.72 22.88
N MET A 177 3.02 2.90 22.85
CA MET A 177 3.85 3.36 21.76
C MET A 177 5.23 3.73 22.31
N GLN A 178 6.28 3.12 21.79
CA GLN A 178 7.67 3.33 22.23
C GLN A 178 8.53 3.74 21.05
N ILE A 179 9.35 4.77 21.24
CA ILE A 179 10.33 5.24 20.26
C ILE A 179 11.70 5.15 20.91
N VAL A 180 12.58 4.31 20.36
CA VAL A 180 13.94 4.10 20.85
C VAL A 180 14.90 4.40 19.72
N ALA A 181 15.80 5.35 19.93
CA ALA A 181 16.80 5.77 18.97
C ALA A 181 18.10 6.12 19.68
N LYS A 182 19.23 6.03 18.96
CA LYS A 182 20.51 6.55 19.46
C LYS A 182 20.45 8.08 19.62
N ASP A 183 19.96 8.75 18.58
CA ASP A 183 19.75 10.19 18.51
C ASP A 183 18.33 10.43 17.98
N ALA A 184 17.61 11.40 18.53
CA ALA A 184 16.25 11.76 18.10
C ALA A 184 16.08 13.28 18.08
N GLU A 185 15.44 13.79 17.03
CA GLU A 185 15.12 15.21 16.86
C GLU A 185 13.64 15.36 16.51
N LEU A 186 12.97 16.32 17.15
CA LEU A 186 11.58 16.66 16.91
C LEU A 186 11.49 18.15 16.60
N THR A 187 11.09 18.46 15.37
CA THR A 187 11.02 19.84 14.87
C THR A 187 9.64 20.13 14.30
N ALA A 188 9.04 21.25 14.75
CA ALA A 188 7.78 21.77 14.21
C ALA A 188 7.98 23.25 13.85
N SER A 189 7.62 23.64 12.62
CA SER A 189 7.70 25.04 12.17
C SER A 189 6.60 25.92 12.78
N GLY A 190 5.46 25.32 13.11
CA GLY A 190 4.36 25.97 13.80
C GLY A 190 4.38 25.67 15.29
N LYS A 191 3.36 24.93 15.76
CA LYS A 191 3.20 24.57 17.17
C LYS A 191 3.62 23.12 17.41
N LEU A 192 4.34 22.88 18.51
CA LEU A 192 4.52 21.56 19.09
C LEU A 192 3.76 21.50 20.42
N GLU A 193 2.85 20.53 20.56
CA GLU A 193 2.15 20.25 21.81
C GLU A 193 2.38 18.81 22.24
N ILE A 194 2.56 18.60 23.54
CA ILE A 194 2.69 17.27 24.13
C ILE A 194 1.73 17.22 25.32
N HIS A 195 0.74 16.33 25.25
CA HIS A 195 -0.29 16.16 26.27
C HIS A 195 -0.23 14.74 26.84
N SER A 196 -0.40 14.61 28.16
CA SER A 196 -0.59 13.33 28.85
C SER A 196 -1.75 13.45 29.82
N GLY A 197 -2.59 12.42 29.89
CA GLY A 197 -3.74 12.39 30.81
C GLY A 197 -3.38 12.04 32.26
N ALA A 198 -2.16 11.57 32.52
CA ALA A 198 -1.71 11.17 33.84
C ALA A 198 -0.37 11.84 34.19
N ALA A 199 0.75 11.15 34.00
CA ALA A 199 2.08 11.66 34.29
C ALA A 199 2.89 11.89 33.01
N MET A 200 3.82 12.85 33.06
CA MET A 200 4.87 13.07 32.08
C MET A 200 6.21 13.11 32.82
N ALA A 201 7.21 12.40 32.32
CA ALA A 201 8.55 12.38 32.90
C ALA A 201 9.59 12.60 31.81
N TRP A 202 10.48 13.56 32.02
CA TRP A 202 11.64 13.84 31.17
C TRP A 202 12.91 13.74 32.04
N GLY A 203 13.90 13.01 31.55
CA GLY A 203 15.15 12.74 32.27
C GLY A 203 16.34 12.67 31.33
N THR A 204 17.51 13.04 31.84
CA THR A 204 18.79 13.03 31.14
C THR A 204 19.92 12.91 32.17
N ASP A 205 20.97 12.18 31.83
CA ASP A 205 22.10 11.95 32.74
C ASP A 205 23.09 13.12 32.76
N ALA A 206 23.16 13.90 31.68
CA ALA A 206 24.12 14.99 31.54
C ALA A 206 23.50 16.37 31.84
N GLY A 207 22.44 16.73 31.13
CA GLY A 207 21.80 18.03 31.27
C GLY A 207 20.66 18.24 30.29
N ALA A 208 19.71 19.10 30.66
CA ALA A 208 18.58 19.51 29.84
C ALA A 208 18.59 21.04 29.71
N THR A 209 18.36 21.54 28.49
CA THR A 209 18.29 22.98 28.19
C THR A 209 16.94 23.31 27.58
N VAL A 210 16.29 24.36 28.07
CA VAL A 210 15.02 24.89 27.54
C VAL A 210 15.21 26.36 27.18
N ASN A 211 15.23 26.67 25.89
CA ASN A 211 15.42 28.02 25.38
C ASN A 211 14.08 28.62 24.95
N GLY A 212 13.62 29.66 25.65
CA GLY A 212 12.47 30.47 25.24
C GLY A 212 12.94 31.78 24.64
N GLY A 213 12.54 32.09 23.40
CA GLY A 213 12.92 33.36 22.74
C GLY A 213 12.37 34.59 23.46
N SER A 214 11.12 34.54 23.92
CA SER A 214 10.50 35.62 24.71
C SER A 214 10.27 35.25 26.17
N SER A 215 9.79 34.04 26.45
CA SER A 215 9.59 33.56 27.83
C SER A 215 9.49 32.04 27.87
N THR A 216 9.69 31.49 29.07
CA THR A 216 9.38 30.10 29.42
C THR A 216 8.50 30.13 30.67
N THR A 217 7.32 29.51 30.64
CA THR A 217 6.36 29.52 31.76
C THR A 217 6.16 28.11 32.30
N LEU A 218 6.24 27.96 33.63
CA LEU A 218 5.93 26.72 34.35
C LEU A 218 4.82 26.99 35.36
N SER A 219 3.70 26.30 35.23
CA SER A 219 2.50 26.51 36.04
C SER A 219 2.05 25.20 36.68
N GLY A 220 1.70 25.27 37.96
CA GLY A 220 1.20 24.15 38.75
C GLY A 220 0.83 24.65 40.15
N SER A 221 0.04 23.88 40.90
CA SER A 221 -0.24 24.19 42.31
C SER A 221 1.04 24.17 43.16
N GLN A 222 2.03 23.38 42.74
CA GLN A 222 3.37 23.34 43.30
C GLN A 222 4.40 23.23 42.17
N ASN A 223 5.37 24.14 42.17
CA ASN A 223 6.54 24.09 41.30
C ASN A 223 7.78 23.99 42.19
N ASN A 224 8.35 22.79 42.32
CA ASN A 224 9.58 22.59 43.09
C ASN A 224 10.80 22.65 42.16
N MET A 225 11.53 23.76 42.22
CA MET A 225 12.80 23.93 41.50
C MET A 225 13.94 23.79 42.49
N ASN A 226 14.50 22.61 42.59
CA ASN A 226 15.68 22.36 43.43
C ASN A 226 16.94 22.58 42.60
N CYS A 227 17.40 23.83 42.54
CA CYS A 227 18.75 24.08 42.07
C CYS A 227 19.72 23.67 43.18
N GLY A 228 20.73 22.86 42.84
CA GLY A 228 21.82 22.56 43.77
C GLY A 228 22.67 23.82 44.03
N ASN A 229 23.97 23.76 43.77
CA ASN A 229 24.84 24.92 43.90
C ASN A 229 24.72 25.85 42.68
N SER A 230 23.56 26.48 42.45
CA SER A 230 23.40 27.48 41.38
C SER A 230 23.90 28.84 41.88
N ALA A 231 25.01 29.33 41.31
CA ALA A 231 25.38 30.73 41.49
C ALA A 231 24.29 31.61 40.87
N MET A 232 23.53 32.33 41.72
CA MET A 232 22.79 33.49 41.24
C MET A 232 23.78 34.43 40.55
N PRO A 233 23.43 35.10 39.44
CA PRO A 233 24.26 36.19 38.91
C PRO A 233 24.58 37.14 40.06
N ALA A 234 25.85 37.51 40.22
CA ALA A 234 26.25 38.45 41.25
C ALA A 234 25.39 39.70 41.13
N ALA A 235 24.81 40.16 42.24
CA ALA A 235 24.06 41.40 42.27
C ALA A 235 24.94 42.51 41.65
N PRO A 236 24.37 43.44 40.86
CA PRO A 236 25.12 44.58 40.34
C PRO A 236 25.86 45.23 41.52
N ALA A 237 27.17 45.46 41.36
CA ALA A 237 27.92 46.16 42.38
C ALA A 237 27.20 47.50 42.67
N PRO A 238 26.95 47.85 43.94
CA PRO A 238 26.37 49.15 44.24
C PRO A 238 27.28 50.22 43.60
N GLU A 239 26.70 51.17 42.88
CA GLU A 239 27.43 52.34 42.39
C GLU A 239 28.22 52.92 43.58
N PRO A 240 29.49 53.36 43.37
CA PRO A 240 30.27 53.98 44.43
C PRO A 240 29.41 55.09 45.03
N LYS A 241 29.08 54.99 46.33
CA LYS A 241 28.47 56.12 47.02
C LYS A 241 29.47 57.25 46.94
N ASP A 242 29.09 58.36 46.31
CA ASP A 242 29.82 59.61 46.41
C ASP A 242 29.99 59.89 47.90
N VAL A 243 31.22 59.73 48.39
CA VAL A 243 31.59 60.16 49.73
C VAL A 243 31.58 61.68 49.63
N GLU A 244 30.60 62.33 50.27
CA GLU A 244 30.61 63.78 50.41
C GLU A 244 32.00 64.21 50.91
N ASP A 245 32.62 65.11 50.16
CA ASP A 245 33.89 65.71 50.52
C ASP A 245 33.77 66.29 51.94
N PRO A 246 34.57 65.84 52.92
CA PRO A 246 34.54 66.37 54.27
C PRO A 246 34.94 67.87 54.35
N TYR A 247 35.36 68.47 53.24
CA TYR A 247 35.71 69.89 53.12
C TYR A 247 34.89 70.62 52.05
N GLY A 248 33.58 70.32 51.98
CA GLY A 248 32.64 70.89 51.02
C GLY A 248 32.88 72.34 50.60
N SER A 249 32.80 72.56 49.29
CA SER A 249 32.50 73.86 48.68
C SER A 249 31.04 73.92 48.29
#